data_AF-A0AAV0NQA1-F1
#
_entry.id   AF-A0AAV0NQA1-F1
#
_cell.length_a   1.000
_cell.length_b   1.000
_cell.length_c   1.000
_cell.angle_alpha   90.00
_cell.angle_beta   90.00
_cell.angle_gamma   90.00
#
_symmetry.space_group_name_H-M   'P 1'
#
loop_
_entity.id
_entity.type
_entity.pdbx_description
1 polymer ?
#
loop_
_entity_poly.entity_id
_entity_poly.type
_entity_poly.pdbx_seq_one_letter_code
_entity_poly.pdbx_strand_id
1 'polypeptide(L)'
;EWVPATKVAAPDKLGIRHVGRRTVRPPPPVDLRNSTFEVGAPIDVWWCDGWWEGVVSAAGNDRLQVYLPGEGRSLSVGRKHVRISRDWVENRWVDVKPKTDIVDYLSLNMGCNGRLDF
;
A
#
# COMPACT_ATOMS: atom_id res chain seq x y z
N GLU A 1 10.63 13.36 -19.27
CA GLU A 1 11.01 13.95 -17.97
C GLU A 1 12.04 13.05 -17.30
N TRP A 2 13.08 13.58 -16.64
CA TRP A 2 14.12 12.81 -15.96
C TRP A 2 13.93 12.91 -14.44
N VAL A 3 14.06 11.80 -13.72
CA VAL A 3 13.96 11.77 -12.25
C VAL A 3 15.30 11.33 -11.66
N PRO A 4 15.93 12.12 -10.77
CA PRO A 4 17.17 11.72 -10.11
C PRO A 4 16.97 10.47 -9.24
N ALA A 5 17.93 9.53 -9.28
CA ALA A 5 17.88 8.33 -8.43
C ALA A 5 17.91 8.65 -6.93
N THR A 6 18.43 9.83 -6.57
CA THR A 6 18.49 10.35 -5.20
C THR A 6 17.20 11.04 -4.76
N LYS A 7 16.18 11.18 -5.62
CA LYS A 7 14.92 11.83 -5.23
C LYS A 7 14.23 11.06 -4.11
N VAL A 8 14.06 11.73 -2.97
CA VAL A 8 13.34 11.24 -1.79
C VAL A 8 11.84 11.31 -2.05
N ALA A 9 11.11 10.28 -1.61
CA ALA A 9 9.65 10.28 -1.67
C ALA A 9 9.08 11.27 -0.66
N ALA A 10 7.95 11.90 -1.01
CA ALA A 10 7.20 12.69 -0.05
C ALA A 10 6.69 11.79 1.11
N PRO A 11 6.43 12.37 2.31
CA PRO A 11 5.77 11.65 3.38
C PRO A 11 4.44 11.05 2.93
N ASP A 12 4.13 9.85 3.41
CA ASP A 12 2.87 9.19 3.09
C ASP A 12 1.73 9.64 4.01
N LYS A 13 0.48 9.50 3.55
CA LYS A 13 -0.70 9.95 4.31
C LYS A 13 -0.99 9.13 5.57
N LEU A 14 -0.46 7.90 5.67
CA LEU A 14 -0.69 7.01 6.82
C LEU A 14 0.45 7.04 7.83
N GLY A 15 1.57 7.70 7.50
CA GLY A 15 2.77 7.78 8.33
C GLY A 15 3.48 6.45 8.55
N ILE A 16 3.28 5.46 7.68
CA ILE A 16 3.88 4.12 7.84
C ILE A 16 5.17 3.94 7.04
N ARG A 17 5.45 4.83 6.09
CA ARG A 17 6.60 4.72 5.19
C ARG A 17 7.85 5.32 5.83
N HIS A 18 9.00 4.74 5.50
CA HIS A 18 10.28 5.18 6.03
C HIS A 18 10.66 6.56 5.48
N VAL A 19 11.03 7.46 6.38
CA VAL A 19 11.61 8.76 6.03
C VAL A 19 12.89 8.55 5.22
N GLY A 20 13.06 9.33 4.16
CA GLY A 20 14.26 9.24 3.31
C GLY A 20 14.24 8.14 2.25
N ARG A 21 13.16 7.36 2.14
CA ARG A 21 13.03 6.35 1.08
C ARG A 21 13.14 6.97 -0.31
N ARG A 22 13.79 6.27 -1.24
CA ARG A 22 13.97 6.75 -2.62
C ARG A 22 12.79 6.39 -3.51
N THR A 23 12.47 7.28 -4.45
CA THR A 23 11.44 7.06 -5.48
C THR A 23 11.91 6.11 -6.59
N VAL A 24 13.21 6.10 -6.88
CA VAL A 24 13.86 5.15 -7.78
C VAL A 24 14.55 4.08 -6.94
N ARG A 25 14.35 2.81 -7.28
CA ARG A 25 14.84 1.65 -6.54
C ARG A 25 15.05 0.45 -7.47
N PRO A 26 15.89 -0.52 -7.09
CA PRO A 26 15.99 -1.79 -7.82
C PRO A 26 14.66 -2.57 -7.75
N PRO A 27 14.54 -3.71 -8.45
CA PRO A 27 13.44 -4.65 -8.23
C PRO A 27 13.47 -5.22 -6.80
N PRO A 28 12.31 -5.40 -6.13
CA PRO A 28 12.27 -6.03 -4.82
C PRO A 28 12.66 -7.51 -4.91
N PRO A 29 13.16 -8.10 -3.81
CA PRO A 29 13.40 -9.53 -3.74
C PRO A 29 12.08 -10.27 -4.00
N VAL A 30 12.13 -11.35 -4.76
CA VAL A 30 10.97 -12.23 -4.97
C VAL A 30 10.63 -12.88 -3.63
N ASP A 31 9.48 -12.53 -3.05
CA ASP A 31 8.97 -13.25 -1.89
C ASP A 31 8.43 -14.61 -2.35
N LEU A 32 9.17 -15.67 -2.04
CA LEU A 32 8.74 -17.07 -2.22
C LEU A 32 7.77 -17.53 -1.11
N ARG A 33 7.45 -16.65 -0.16
CA ARG A 33 6.56 -16.97 0.96
C ARG A 33 5.11 -16.90 0.48
N ASN A 34 4.33 -17.91 0.87
CA ASN A 34 2.87 -17.84 0.89
C ASN A 34 2.46 -16.79 1.93
N SER A 35 2.61 -15.51 1.58
CA SER A 35 2.35 -14.41 2.49
C SER A 35 0.84 -14.34 2.72
N THR A 36 0.42 -14.65 3.95
CA THR A 36 -0.92 -14.36 4.42
C THR A 36 -1.06 -12.84 4.53
N PHE A 37 -1.93 -12.27 3.70
CA PHE A 37 -2.20 -10.83 3.71
C PHE A 37 -3.23 -10.52 4.80
N GLU A 38 -2.73 -10.10 5.96
CA GLU A 38 -3.56 -9.71 7.10
C GLU A 38 -4.05 -8.26 6.97
N VAL A 39 -5.15 -7.93 7.67
CA VAL A 39 -5.64 -6.55 7.74
C VAL A 39 -4.56 -5.65 8.35
N GLY A 40 -4.33 -4.49 7.73
CA GLY A 40 -3.27 -3.56 8.07
C GLY A 40 -1.94 -3.84 7.39
N ALA A 41 -1.77 -4.98 6.70
CA ALA A 41 -0.52 -5.29 6.01
C ALA A 41 -0.24 -4.28 4.88
N PRO A 42 0.99 -3.74 4.79
CA PRO A 42 1.39 -2.85 3.72
C PRO A 42 1.74 -3.67 2.48
N ILE A 43 1.13 -3.31 1.36
CA ILE A 43 1.25 -4.07 0.12
C ILE A 43 1.42 -3.14 -1.08
N ASP A 44 1.95 -3.67 -2.18
CA ASP A 44 1.84 -3.04 -3.48
C ASP A 44 0.80 -3.80 -4.31
N VAL A 45 -0.11 -3.07 -4.95
CA VAL A 45 -1.17 -3.59 -5.82
C VAL A 45 -0.81 -3.35 -7.27
N TRP A 46 -0.93 -4.39 -8.11
CA TRP A 46 -0.86 -4.22 -9.56
C TRP A 46 -2.17 -3.62 -10.09
N TRP A 47 -2.12 -2.35 -10.51
CA TRP A 47 -3.27 -1.60 -11.03
C TRP A 47 -2.80 -0.54 -12.04
N CYS A 48 -3.56 -0.34 -13.13
CA CYS A 48 -3.23 0.61 -14.21
C CYS A 48 -1.76 0.51 -14.67
N ASP A 49 -1.31 -0.71 -15.00
CA ASP A 49 0.05 -1.03 -15.48
C ASP A 49 1.20 -0.60 -14.55
N GLY A 50 0.91 -0.48 -13.24
CA GLY A 50 1.88 -0.11 -12.22
C GLY A 50 1.65 -0.79 -10.87
N TRP A 51 2.65 -0.68 -10.00
CA TRP A 51 2.57 -1.11 -8.60
C TRP A 51 2.22 0.09 -7.71
N TRP A 52 1.05 0.03 -7.08
CA TRP A 52 0.50 1.08 -6.23
C TRP A 52 0.60 0.73 -4.76
N GLU A 53 1.07 1.68 -3.96
CA GLU A 53 1.17 1.51 -2.51
C GLU A 53 -0.21 1.47 -1.85
N GLY A 54 -0.48 0.40 -1.10
CA GLY A 54 -1.75 0.20 -0.40
C GLY A 54 -1.60 -0.49 0.94
N VAL A 55 -2.74 -0.61 1.63
CA VAL A 55 -2.89 -1.31 2.90
C VAL A 55 -4.12 -2.20 2.84
N VAL A 56 -4.01 -3.45 3.27
CA VAL A 56 -5.16 -4.36 3.35
C VAL A 56 -6.17 -3.85 4.37
N SER A 57 -7.40 -3.59 3.96
CA SER A 57 -8.50 -3.15 4.83
C SER A 57 -9.46 -4.28 5.19
N ALA A 58 -9.55 -5.32 4.37
CA ALA A 58 -10.24 -6.56 4.69
C ALA A 58 -9.64 -7.73 3.90
N ALA A 59 -9.61 -8.92 4.51
CA ALA A 59 -9.10 -10.14 3.88
C ALA A 59 -10.21 -11.16 3.70
N GLY A 60 -10.56 -11.46 2.44
CA GLY A 60 -11.41 -12.60 2.07
C GLY A 60 -10.57 -13.80 1.61
N ASN A 61 -11.23 -14.90 1.27
CA ASN A 61 -10.56 -16.13 0.83
C ASN A 61 -9.70 -15.92 -0.42
N ASP A 62 -10.28 -15.36 -1.50
CA ASP A 62 -9.58 -15.19 -2.79
C ASP A 62 -9.25 -13.73 -3.14
N ARG A 63 -9.97 -12.79 -2.52
CA ARG A 63 -9.84 -11.35 -2.77
C ARG A 63 -9.50 -10.60 -1.49
N LEU A 64 -8.74 -9.53 -1.66
CA LEU A 64 -8.41 -8.57 -0.63
C LEU A 64 -9.12 -7.26 -0.95
N GLN A 65 -9.64 -6.59 0.08
CA GLN A 65 -9.95 -5.17 0.01
C GLN A 65 -8.69 -4.41 0.41
N VAL A 66 -8.29 -3.46 -0.43
CA VAL A 66 -7.07 -2.67 -0.24
C VAL A 66 -7.44 -1.21 -0.31
N TYR A 67 -6.96 -0.44 0.64
CA TYR A 67 -6.99 1.02 0.59
C TYR A 67 -5.70 1.56 -0.06
N LEU A 68 -5.84 2.46 -1.04
CA LEU A 68 -4.76 3.22 -1.66
C LEU A 68 -4.74 4.65 -1.10
N PRO A 69 -3.83 4.98 -0.16
CA PRO A 69 -3.83 6.29 0.49
C PRO A 69 -3.54 7.44 -0.47
N GLY A 70 -2.65 7.24 -1.46
CA GLY A 70 -2.35 8.24 -2.49
C GLY A 70 -3.60 8.72 -3.20
N GLU A 71 -4.45 7.75 -3.58
CA GLU A 71 -5.67 7.96 -4.35
C GLU A 71 -6.92 8.20 -3.48
N GLY A 72 -6.84 7.99 -2.16
CA GLY A 72 -7.98 8.14 -1.26
C GLY A 72 -9.13 7.17 -1.57
N ARG A 73 -8.84 5.98 -2.11
CA ARG A 73 -9.87 5.00 -2.52
C ARG A 73 -9.52 3.57 -2.16
N SER A 74 -10.56 2.72 -2.11
CA SER A 74 -10.41 1.27 -1.90
C SER A 74 -10.64 0.49 -3.19
N LEU A 75 -9.93 -0.64 -3.33
CA LEU A 75 -10.02 -1.57 -4.46
C LEU A 75 -10.20 -3.00 -3.95
N SER A 76 -10.94 -3.82 -4.70
CA SER A 76 -11.01 -5.25 -4.48
C SER A 76 -10.13 -5.99 -5.49
N VAL A 77 -9.05 -6.63 -5.02
CA VAL A 77 -8.05 -7.26 -5.89
C VAL A 77 -7.81 -8.72 -5.52
N GLY A 78 -7.51 -9.54 -6.52
CA GLY A 78 -7.10 -10.92 -6.28
C GLY A 78 -5.71 -10.98 -5.66
N ARG A 79 -5.47 -11.96 -4.77
CA ARG A 79 -4.19 -12.12 -4.06
C ARG A 79 -2.95 -12.20 -4.96
N LYS A 80 -3.11 -12.71 -6.20
CA LYS A 80 -2.04 -12.79 -7.22
C LYS A 80 -1.58 -11.43 -7.78
N HIS A 81 -2.37 -10.38 -7.59
CA HIS A 81 -2.06 -9.02 -8.06
C HIS A 81 -1.48 -8.15 -6.93
N VAL A 82 -0.99 -8.79 -5.88
CA VAL A 82 -0.52 -8.13 -4.67
C VAL A 82 0.85 -8.70 -4.29
N ARG A 83 1.73 -7.83 -3.80
CA ARG A 83 2.99 -8.23 -3.16
C ARG A 83 3.20 -7.45 -1.86
N ILE A 84 4.04 -7.96 -0.97
CA ILE A 84 4.44 -7.24 0.23
C ILE A 84 5.16 -5.95 -0.15
N SER A 85 4.78 -4.85 0.49
CA SER A 85 5.42 -3.56 0.25
C SER A 85 6.65 -3.42 1.13
N ARG A 86 7.75 -2.97 0.51
CA ARG A 86 9.00 -2.63 1.19
C ARG A 86 9.46 -1.26 0.74
N ASP A 87 10.22 -0.57 1.57
CA ASP A 87 10.85 0.70 1.22
C ASP A 87 12.31 0.50 0.86
N TRP A 88 12.84 1.34 -0.05
CA TRP A 88 14.26 1.37 -0.39
C TRP A 88 14.92 2.55 0.33
N VAL A 89 15.73 2.24 1.34
CA VAL A 89 16.35 3.21 2.25
C VAL A 89 17.81 2.82 2.38
N GLU A 90 18.75 3.77 2.26
CA GLU A 90 20.19 3.51 2.45
C GLU A 90 20.71 2.28 1.69
N ASN A 91 20.29 2.12 0.43
CA ASN A 91 20.67 1.00 -0.44
C ASN A 91 20.27 -0.40 0.08
N ARG A 92 19.19 -0.49 0.86
CA ARG A 92 18.59 -1.76 1.32
C ARG A 92 17.08 -1.74 1.28
N TRP A 93 16.50 -2.93 1.15
CA TRP A 93 15.07 -3.16 1.32
C TRP A 93 14.73 -3.25 2.80
N VAL A 94 13.73 -2.49 3.22
CA VAL A 94 13.25 -2.45 4.61
C VAL A 94 11.76 -2.75 4.63
N ASP A 95 11.35 -3.65 5.53
CA ASP A 95 9.94 -4.01 5.71
C ASP A 95 9.16 -2.85 6.31
N VAL A 96 7.96 -2.61 5.77
CA VAL A 96 7.06 -1.58 6.25
C VAL A 96 6.19 -2.16 7.36
N LYS A 97 5.97 -1.38 8.42
CA LYS A 97 5.15 -1.83 9.55
C LYS A 97 3.67 -1.85 9.17
N PRO A 98 2.88 -2.83 9.66
CA PRO A 98 1.43 -2.84 9.48
C PRO A 98 0.75 -1.61 10.09
N LYS A 99 -0.31 -1.12 9.42
CA LYS A 99 -1.23 -0.11 9.95
C LYS A 99 -2.40 -0.83 10.63
N THR A 100 -2.25 -1.16 11.91
CA THR A 100 -3.21 -2.00 12.65
C THR A 100 -4.57 -1.32 12.86
N ASP A 101 -4.60 0.00 12.92
CA ASP A 101 -5.78 0.87 13.09
C ASP A 101 -6.34 1.36 11.74
N ILE A 102 -6.07 0.64 10.64
CA ILE A 102 -6.55 1.04 9.31
C ILE A 102 -8.08 1.08 9.23
N VAL A 103 -8.77 0.15 9.90
CA VAL A 103 -10.24 0.08 9.87
C VAL A 103 -10.85 1.30 10.56
N ASP A 104 -10.29 1.71 11.69
CA ASP A 104 -10.71 2.91 12.41
C ASP A 104 -10.44 4.17 11.58
N TYR A 105 -9.24 4.26 10.99
CA TYR A 105 -8.87 5.35 10.10
C TYR A 105 -9.86 5.49 8.93
N LEU A 106 -10.23 4.40 8.29
CA LEU A 106 -11.18 4.43 7.18
C LEU A 106 -12.59 4.80 7.66
N SER A 107 -13.00 4.30 8.82
CA SER A 107 -14.33 4.60 9.37
C SER A 107 -14.47 6.10 9.70
N LEU A 108 -13.43 6.72 10.25
CA LEU A 108 -13.39 8.15 10.60
C LEU A 108 -13.25 9.07 9.39
N ASN A 109 -12.48 8.65 8.38
CA ASN A 109 -12.15 9.52 7.23
C ASN A 109 -13.00 9.23 5.99
N MET A 110 -13.76 8.12 5.98
CA MET A 110 -14.60 7.72 4.84
C MET A 110 -16.07 7.48 5.18
N GLY A 111 -16.45 7.48 6.46
CA GLY A 111 -17.85 7.65 6.88
C GLY A 111 -18.11 9.14 7.15
N CYS A 112 -19.09 9.84 6.59
CA CYS A 112 -20.27 9.50 5.80
C CYS A 112 -20.38 10.46 4.60
N ASN A 113 -20.33 9.95 3.37
CA ASN A 113 -21.02 10.63 2.27
C ASN A 113 -22.51 10.31 2.45
N GLY A 114 -23.22 11.25 3.09
CA GLY A 114 -24.63 11.11 3.34
C GLY A 114 -25.46 11.02 2.05
N ARG A 115 -26.58 10.29 2.21
CA ARG A 115 -27.85 10.39 1.47
C ARG A 115 -27.97 9.59 0.17
N LEU A 116 -29.01 8.75 0.19
CA LEU A 116 -29.67 8.08 -0.93
C LEU A 116 -29.95 9.08 -2.07
N ASP A 117 -29.92 8.60 -3.31
CA ASP A 117 -30.95 8.80 -4.35
C ASP A 117 -30.52 8.08 -5.62
N PHE A 118 -31.18 6.95 -5.94
CA PHE A 118 -31.96 6.68 -7.14
C PHE A 118 -32.78 5.40 -6.92
#